data_AF-A0A1E1XKT6-F1
#
_entry.id   AF-A0A1E1XKT6-F1
#
_cell.length_a   1.000
_cell.length_b   1.000
_cell.length_c   1.000
_cell.angle_alpha   90.00
_cell.angle_beta   90.00
_cell.angle_gamma   90.00
#
_symmetry.space_group_name_H-M   'P 1'
#
loop_
_entity.id
_entity.type
_entity.pdbx_description
1 polymer ?
#
loop_
_entity_poly.entity_id
_entity_poly.type
_entity_poly.pdbx_seq_one_letter_code
_entity_poly.pdbx_strand_id
1 'polypeptide(L)'
;IWSTRGSLADKEHTLQEAVTCVERQAANCGLRCAPDKSEIIRIQGYAYKSPGDIEVYLEGTRIKEVPLIRILGLWLQNDRKVNHTLQRLRTTALQISRMIRRITRNRKGMREEDTIRLIQALVMSRLSYGLPFLTLLGNERDKADAIIRTAYKHALGLPMYTAGCHLEDLGLTNTIDEIREAVLVSQKERLLTTKAGRAILERVGSPADIRAVQDYEDLPSTLRTRVYVAPLPKNMHPDPQKGRRKARVDYLRRTHQQARNAVYVDAAMYPNSTNAVAVVLDTNFKEIASASLRNCSPTVAETAAISLAIQHGDTTGSDLKIVTDSQSACRLFLSGRLPHSIAPILTTTNVQNSTCKHQITWTPGHEGLEGNEAADSLARGYTNRATNLPDLTPLPSAYGERLLLLRTQRQVYPPPHRKLTAAEARDWRQLQTNTFPNLHKYHIIFPDRYDGICPWCGGIPTTYHVTWGCSGAKPLELDNHQSEEQWESALLSSDLATQR
;
A
#
# COMPACT_ATOMS: atom_id res chain seq x y z
N ILE A 1 8.93 -8.78 29.43
CA ILE A 1 8.83 -10.09 30.12
C ILE A 1 7.37 -10.55 30.00
N TRP A 2 7.10 -11.82 29.67
CA TRP A 2 5.73 -12.37 29.66
C TRP A 2 5.77 -13.86 30.02
N SER A 3 4.67 -14.38 30.56
CA SER A 3 4.46 -15.82 30.80
C SER A 3 3.05 -16.24 30.38
N THR A 4 2.94 -17.36 29.66
CA THR A 4 1.65 -17.88 29.14
C THR A 4 1.32 -19.28 29.65
N ARG A 5 2.25 -19.96 30.31
CA ARG A 5 2.14 -21.37 30.75
C ARG A 5 2.21 -21.47 32.27
N GLY A 6 1.73 -22.58 32.82
CA GLY A 6 1.75 -22.85 34.26
C GLY A 6 0.54 -22.31 35.03
N SER A 7 0.47 -22.69 36.30
CA SER A 7 -0.47 -22.15 37.28
C SER A 7 -0.21 -20.67 37.55
N LEU A 8 -1.08 -20.00 38.32
CA LEU A 8 -0.87 -18.60 38.69
C LEU A 8 0.40 -18.41 39.53
N ALA A 9 0.65 -19.32 40.47
CA ALA A 9 1.87 -19.32 41.29
C ALA A 9 3.12 -19.55 40.42
N ASP A 10 3.09 -20.47 39.46
CA ASP A 10 4.22 -20.70 38.55
C ASP A 10 4.52 -19.45 37.72
N LYS A 11 3.47 -18.76 37.27
CA LYS A 11 3.62 -17.50 36.52
C LYS A 11 4.22 -16.41 37.38
N GLU A 12 3.75 -16.24 38.62
CA GLU A 12 4.30 -15.27 39.56
C GLU A 12 5.78 -15.54 39.82
N HIS A 13 6.14 -16.78 40.16
CA HIS A 13 7.52 -17.19 40.37
C HIS A 13 8.39 -16.92 39.14
N THR A 14 7.95 -17.35 37.96
CA THR A 14 8.68 -17.14 36.70
C THR A 14 8.86 -15.65 36.39
N LEU A 15 7.83 -14.84 36.64
CA LEU A 15 7.91 -13.38 36.43
C LEU A 15 8.87 -12.74 37.42
N GLN A 16 8.84 -13.13 38.70
CA GLN A 16 9.75 -12.62 39.72
C GLN A 16 11.20 -12.98 39.40
N GLU A 17 11.49 -14.23 39.03
CA GLU A 17 12.83 -14.67 38.62
C GLU A 17 13.35 -13.84 37.44
N ALA A 18 12.50 -13.62 36.43
CA ALA A 18 12.85 -12.82 35.26
C ALA A 18 13.11 -11.35 35.64
N VAL A 19 12.32 -10.77 36.55
CA VAL A 19 12.51 -9.40 37.05
C VAL A 19 13.83 -9.29 37.83
N THR A 20 14.10 -10.20 38.76
CA THR A 20 15.35 -10.23 39.55
C THR A 20 16.58 -10.40 38.65
N CYS A 21 16.47 -11.20 37.58
CA CYS A 21 17.54 -11.35 36.59
C CYS A 21 17.82 -10.04 35.84
N VAL A 22 16.77 -9.35 35.38
CA VAL A 22 16.90 -8.05 34.70
C VAL A 22 17.46 -6.99 35.64
N GLU A 23 17.01 -6.95 36.89
CA GLU A 23 17.50 -6.03 37.92
C GLU A 23 19.01 -6.23 38.17
N ARG A 24 19.45 -7.48 38.36
CA ARG A 24 20.87 -7.81 38.54
C ARG A 24 21.70 -7.40 37.32
N GLN A 25 21.21 -7.68 36.12
CA GLN A 25 21.92 -7.32 34.89
C GLN A 25 21.97 -5.79 34.68
N ALA A 26 20.90 -5.07 34.98
CA ALA A 26 20.86 -3.63 34.92
C ALA A 26 21.88 -3.02 35.90
N ALA A 27 21.89 -3.50 37.15
CA ALA A 27 22.84 -3.06 38.17
C ALA A 27 24.30 -3.30 37.75
N ASN A 28 24.60 -4.46 37.15
CA ASN A 28 25.94 -4.76 36.60
C ASN A 28 26.37 -3.78 35.50
N CYS A 29 25.41 -3.20 34.76
CA CYS A 29 25.66 -2.19 33.75
C CYS A 29 25.58 -0.75 34.29
N GLY A 30 25.44 -0.54 35.60
CA GLY A 30 25.28 0.78 36.21
C GLY A 30 23.91 1.43 35.94
N LEU A 31 22.91 0.65 35.57
CA LEU A 31 21.54 1.09 35.33
C LEU A 31 20.62 0.65 36.47
N ARG A 32 19.60 1.45 36.75
CA ARG A 32 18.57 1.17 37.76
C ARG A 32 17.21 1.05 37.11
N CYS A 33 16.41 0.07 37.53
CA CYS A 33 15.04 -0.03 37.04
C CYS A 33 14.18 1.02 37.74
N ALA A 34 13.13 1.52 37.10
CA ALA A 34 12.24 2.53 37.69
C ALA A 34 10.94 1.86 38.12
N PRO A 35 10.71 1.56 39.42
CA PRO A 35 9.49 0.90 39.89
C PRO A 35 8.22 1.65 39.49
N ASP A 36 8.23 2.98 39.52
CA ASP A 36 7.08 3.83 39.19
C ASP A 36 6.61 3.69 37.73
N LYS A 37 7.50 3.26 36.84
CA LYS A 37 7.21 3.04 35.40
C LYS A 37 6.93 1.58 35.09
N SER A 38 7.15 0.68 36.04
CA SER A 38 6.92 -0.76 35.88
C SER A 38 5.46 -1.06 36.20
N GLU A 39 4.82 -1.80 35.30
CA GLU A 39 3.40 -2.16 35.42
C GLU A 39 3.23 -3.60 34.97
N ILE A 40 2.31 -4.32 35.60
CA ILE A 40 1.90 -5.66 35.19
C ILE A 40 0.51 -5.59 34.57
N ILE A 41 0.32 -6.24 33.43
CA ILE A 41 -1.00 -6.47 32.85
C ILE A 41 -1.24 -7.96 32.69
N ARG A 42 -2.45 -8.39 33.04
CA ARG A 42 -2.92 -9.74 32.83
C ARG A 42 -3.92 -9.76 31.70
N ILE A 43 -3.60 -10.49 30.62
CA ILE A 43 -4.48 -10.61 29.45
C ILE A 43 -5.26 -11.92 29.56
N GLN A 44 -6.54 -11.83 29.87
CA GLN A 44 -7.40 -12.99 30.10
C GLN A 44 -8.53 -13.11 29.07
N GLY A 45 -9.07 -14.33 28.91
CA GLY A 45 -10.24 -14.57 28.07
C GLY A 45 -11.52 -14.10 28.76
N TYR A 46 -12.58 -13.85 27.98
CA TYR A 46 -13.87 -13.32 28.47
C TYR A 46 -14.48 -14.11 29.64
N ALA A 47 -14.32 -15.43 29.65
CA ALA A 47 -14.91 -16.32 30.66
C ALA A 47 -13.99 -16.60 31.86
N TYR A 48 -12.74 -16.11 31.83
CA TYR A 48 -11.77 -16.42 32.86
C TYR A 48 -11.86 -15.41 34.00
N LYS A 49 -12.25 -15.88 35.18
CA LYS A 49 -12.10 -15.14 36.44
C LYS A 49 -10.80 -15.58 37.08
N SER A 50 -9.93 -14.61 37.34
CA SER A 50 -8.66 -14.88 38.02
C SER A 50 -8.90 -15.44 39.43
N PRO A 51 -8.15 -16.47 39.85
CA PRO A 51 -8.23 -17.00 41.20
C PRO A 51 -7.47 -16.17 42.26
N GLY A 52 -6.70 -15.14 41.88
CA GLY A 52 -5.97 -14.27 42.82
C GLY A 52 -5.13 -13.17 42.17
N ASP A 53 -4.52 -12.34 43.02
CA ASP A 53 -3.58 -11.29 42.64
C ASP A 53 -2.21 -11.88 42.28
N ILE A 54 -1.44 -11.18 41.45
CA ILE A 54 -0.03 -11.52 41.18
C ILE A 54 0.84 -10.51 41.92
N GLU A 55 1.77 -11.01 42.73
CA GLU A 55 2.69 -10.17 43.48
C GLU A 55 4.12 -10.30 42.93
N VAL A 56 4.60 -9.23 42.29
CA VAL A 56 5.97 -9.15 41.79
C VAL A 56 6.60 -7.87 42.32
N TYR A 57 7.83 -7.99 42.80
CA TYR A 57 8.59 -6.94 43.45
C TYR A 57 9.82 -6.58 42.59
N LEU A 58 10.07 -5.27 42.47
CA LEU A 58 11.24 -4.69 41.82
C LEU A 58 11.91 -3.74 42.81
N GLU A 59 13.17 -3.98 43.18
CA GLU A 59 13.88 -3.21 44.20
C GLU A 59 13.09 -3.09 45.52
N GLY A 60 12.43 -4.18 45.92
CA GLY A 60 11.56 -4.23 47.11
C GLY A 60 10.21 -3.51 46.97
N THR A 61 9.94 -2.87 45.83
CA THR A 61 8.67 -2.19 45.54
C THR A 61 7.74 -3.10 44.76
N ARG A 62 6.50 -3.27 45.22
CA ARG A 62 5.48 -4.04 44.51
C ARG A 62 5.11 -3.37 43.19
N ILE A 63 5.21 -4.09 42.08
CA ILE A 63 4.75 -3.64 40.78
C ILE A 63 3.23 -3.68 40.74
N LYS A 64 2.60 -2.55 40.37
CA LYS A 64 1.14 -2.44 40.29
C LYS A 64 0.58 -3.25 39.11
N GLU A 65 -0.47 -4.01 39.36
CA GLU A 65 -1.28 -4.62 38.30
C GLU A 65 -2.29 -3.58 37.77
N VAL A 66 -2.30 -3.37 36.45
CA VAL A 66 -3.15 -2.38 35.78
C VAL A 66 -4.06 -3.05 34.74
N PRO A 67 -5.30 -2.57 34.57
CA PRO A 67 -6.21 -3.09 33.54
C PRO A 67 -5.85 -2.63 32.13
N LEU A 68 -5.02 -1.58 32.00
CA LEU A 68 -4.64 -0.94 30.76
C LEU A 68 -3.16 -0.54 30.84
N ILE A 69 -2.35 -0.99 29.89
CA ILE A 69 -0.93 -0.64 29.79
C ILE A 69 -0.61 -0.03 28.43
N ARG A 70 0.43 0.82 28.38
CA ARG A 70 0.97 1.38 27.14
C ARG A 70 2.37 0.85 26.86
N ILE A 71 2.54 0.08 25.78
CA ILE A 71 3.83 -0.50 25.36
C ILE A 71 4.16 0.02 23.97
N LEU A 72 5.27 0.76 23.83
CA LEU A 72 5.72 1.34 22.55
C LEU A 72 4.60 2.09 21.80
N GLY A 73 3.73 2.80 22.52
CA GLY A 73 2.61 3.53 21.92
C GLY A 73 1.33 2.71 21.70
N LEU A 74 1.39 1.38 21.79
CA LEU A 74 0.23 0.49 21.73
C LEU A 74 -0.45 0.41 23.09
N TRP A 75 -1.78 0.48 23.10
CA TRP A 75 -2.59 0.29 24.31
C TRP A 75 -3.12 -1.14 24.35
N LEU A 76 -2.85 -1.85 25.44
CA LEU A 76 -3.32 -3.21 25.68
C LEU A 76 -4.27 -3.20 26.87
N GLN A 77 -5.43 -3.84 26.70
CA GLN A 77 -6.44 -3.99 27.74
C GLN A 77 -6.47 -5.43 28.26
N ASN A 78 -6.70 -5.60 29.57
CA ASN A 78 -6.78 -6.91 30.22
C ASN A 78 -7.88 -7.81 29.63
N ASP A 79 -8.99 -7.20 29.18
CA ASP A 79 -10.16 -7.83 28.59
C ASP A 79 -10.06 -8.04 27.08
N ARG A 80 -8.88 -7.77 26.48
CA ARG A 80 -8.60 -7.85 25.04
C ARG A 80 -9.46 -6.94 24.15
N LYS A 81 -10.26 -6.03 24.73
CA LYS A 81 -11.04 -5.08 23.94
C LYS A 81 -10.15 -3.98 23.39
N VAL A 82 -10.62 -3.31 22.35
CA VAL A 82 -9.90 -2.22 21.67
C VAL A 82 -10.59 -0.87 21.86
N ASN A 83 -11.59 -0.82 22.76
CA ASN A 83 -12.43 0.36 22.99
C ASN A 83 -11.62 1.61 23.37
N HIS A 84 -10.63 1.49 24.26
CA HIS A 84 -9.81 2.63 24.67
C HIS A 84 -9.03 3.22 23.48
N THR A 85 -8.40 2.36 22.69
CA THR A 85 -7.66 2.75 21.48
C THR A 85 -8.59 3.42 20.46
N LEU A 86 -9.74 2.80 20.17
CA LEU A 86 -10.72 3.34 19.21
C LEU A 86 -11.30 4.68 19.67
N GLN A 87 -11.63 4.84 20.95
CA GLN A 87 -12.13 6.09 21.49
C GLN A 87 -11.10 7.20 21.37
N ARG A 88 -9.83 6.93 21.69
CA ARG A 88 -8.75 7.91 21.56
C ARG A 88 -8.50 8.29 20.10
N LEU A 89 -8.50 7.31 19.20
CA LEU A 89 -8.38 7.54 17.76
C LEU A 89 -9.56 8.39 17.25
N ARG A 90 -10.79 8.09 17.66
CA ARG A 90 -11.98 8.86 17.32
C ARG A 90 -11.88 10.31 17.78
N THR A 91 -11.52 10.54 19.05
CA THR A 91 -11.36 11.90 19.60
C THR A 91 -10.31 12.68 18.84
N THR A 92 -9.16 12.05 18.56
CA THR A 92 -8.06 12.69 17.82
C THR A 92 -8.47 13.00 16.37
N ALA A 93 -9.09 12.04 15.69
CA ALA A 93 -9.57 12.21 14.32
C ALA A 93 -10.63 13.32 14.21
N LEU A 94 -11.56 13.40 15.17
CA LEU A 94 -12.57 14.47 15.23
C LEU A 94 -11.94 15.85 15.45
N GLN A 95 -10.96 15.96 16.35
CA GLN A 95 -10.25 17.23 16.58
C GLN A 95 -9.52 17.69 15.31
N ILE A 96 -8.78 16.79 14.65
CA ILE A 96 -8.09 17.07 13.39
C ILE A 96 -9.10 17.44 12.30
N SER A 97 -10.20 16.70 12.17
CA SER A 97 -11.23 16.97 11.17
C SER A 97 -11.88 18.35 11.36
N ARG A 98 -12.15 18.75 12.61
CA ARG A 98 -12.65 20.09 12.94
C ARG A 98 -11.64 21.19 12.59
N MET A 99 -10.34 20.93 12.81
CA MET A 99 -9.28 21.84 12.41
C MET A 99 -9.23 22.00 10.87
N ILE A 100 -9.22 20.89 10.12
CA ILE A 100 -9.21 20.91 8.65
C ILE A 100 -10.43 21.69 8.13
N ARG A 101 -11.63 21.41 8.66
CA ARG A 101 -12.86 22.13 8.29
C ARG A 101 -12.79 23.64 8.49
N ARG A 102 -12.05 24.11 9.50
CA ARG A 102 -11.84 25.55 9.73
C ARG A 102 -10.91 26.15 8.69
N ILE A 103 -9.84 25.44 8.34
CA ILE A 103 -8.83 25.92 7.37
C ILE A 103 -9.40 25.94 5.94
N THR A 104 -10.23 24.97 5.58
CA THR A 104 -10.82 24.86 4.23
C THR A 104 -11.94 25.86 3.94
N ARG A 105 -12.55 26.45 4.97
CA ARG A 105 -13.63 27.45 4.81
C ARG A 105 -13.14 28.86 4.48
N ASN A 106 -11.84 29.14 4.58
CA ASN A 106 -11.29 30.43 4.22
C ASN A 106 -11.23 30.61 2.70
N ARG A 107 -11.44 31.84 2.19
CA ARG A 107 -11.47 32.13 0.72
C ARG A 107 -10.18 31.77 -0.03
N LYS A 108 -9.04 31.69 0.67
CA LYS A 108 -7.74 31.17 0.18
C LYS A 108 -7.40 29.80 0.80
N GLY A 109 -8.43 29.00 1.09
CA GLY A 109 -8.31 27.74 1.81
C GLY A 109 -7.56 26.65 1.04
N MET A 110 -7.22 25.58 1.76
CA MET A 110 -6.53 24.42 1.21
C MET A 110 -7.36 23.70 0.16
N ARG A 111 -6.70 23.18 -0.88
CA ARG A 111 -7.33 22.35 -1.93
C ARG A 111 -7.53 20.92 -1.44
N GLU A 112 -8.34 20.16 -2.19
CA GLU A 112 -8.61 18.74 -1.88
C GLU A 112 -7.33 17.92 -1.68
N GLU A 113 -6.36 18.07 -2.58
CA GLU A 113 -5.09 17.33 -2.51
C GLU A 113 -4.36 17.58 -1.19
N ASP A 114 -4.36 18.84 -0.72
CA ASP A 114 -3.68 19.22 0.52
C ASP A 114 -4.44 18.73 1.76
N THR A 115 -5.78 18.76 1.75
CA THR A 115 -6.59 18.28 2.88
C THR A 115 -6.50 16.77 3.02
N ILE A 116 -6.49 16.03 1.90
CA ILE A 116 -6.26 14.58 1.89
C ILE A 116 -4.87 14.25 2.43
N ARG A 117 -3.83 14.99 2.02
CA ARG A 117 -2.46 14.82 2.57
C ARG A 117 -2.42 15.02 4.08
N LEU A 118 -3.13 16.02 4.61
CA LEU A 118 -3.22 16.23 6.05
C LEU A 118 -3.90 15.05 6.76
N ILE A 119 -4.99 14.51 6.21
CA ILE A 119 -5.65 13.34 6.79
C ILE A 119 -4.75 12.11 6.76
N GLN A 120 -4.04 11.88 5.65
CA GLN A 120 -3.10 10.77 5.55
C GLN A 120 -1.99 10.90 6.62
N ALA A 121 -1.41 12.10 6.76
CA ALA A 121 -0.32 12.36 7.70
C ALA A 121 -0.76 12.35 9.17
N LEU A 122 -1.98 12.83 9.49
CA LEU A 122 -2.41 13.04 10.88
C LEU A 122 -3.42 12.00 11.37
N VAL A 123 -4.26 11.42 10.53
CA VAL A 123 -5.28 10.45 10.94
C VAL A 123 -4.85 9.04 10.56
N MET A 124 -4.57 8.82 9.27
CA MET A 124 -4.26 7.47 8.77
C MET A 124 -2.98 6.92 9.37
N SER A 125 -1.94 7.75 9.55
CA SER A 125 -0.68 7.35 10.22
C SER A 125 -0.88 6.82 11.64
N ARG A 126 -1.88 7.32 12.37
CA ARG A 126 -2.21 6.88 13.74
C ARG A 126 -3.02 5.60 13.72
N LEU A 127 -3.94 5.47 12.76
CA LEU A 127 -4.73 4.26 12.55
C LEU A 127 -3.84 3.09 12.12
N SER A 128 -2.93 3.30 11.16
CA SER A 128 -2.06 2.24 10.64
C SER A 128 -0.91 1.85 11.58
N TYR A 129 -0.67 2.61 12.66
CA TYR A 129 0.39 2.30 13.60
C TYR A 129 0.05 1.16 14.55
N GLY A 130 -0.96 1.32 15.41
CA GLY A 130 -1.25 0.37 16.48
C GLY A 130 -2.37 -0.61 16.16
N LEU A 131 -3.38 -0.15 15.42
CA LEU A 131 -4.61 -0.89 15.19
C LEU A 131 -4.39 -2.20 14.41
N PRO A 132 -3.45 -2.28 13.45
CA PRO A 132 -3.24 -3.52 12.71
C PRO A 132 -2.75 -4.70 13.53
N PHE A 133 -2.11 -4.43 14.66
CA PHE A 133 -1.55 -5.46 15.55
C PHE A 133 -2.56 -5.96 16.59
N LEU A 134 -3.77 -5.38 16.63
CA LEU A 134 -4.82 -5.76 17.56
C LEU A 134 -5.83 -6.70 16.89
N THR A 135 -6.38 -7.62 17.69
CA THR A 135 -7.46 -8.51 17.26
C THR A 135 -8.78 -7.76 17.34
N LEU A 136 -9.26 -7.27 16.21
CA LEU A 136 -10.52 -6.53 16.12
C LEU A 136 -11.71 -7.46 15.89
N LEU A 137 -12.78 -7.26 16.64
CA LEU A 137 -14.11 -7.81 16.33
C LEU A 137 -14.74 -7.07 15.13
N GLY A 138 -15.76 -7.67 14.49
CA GLY A 138 -16.41 -7.04 13.32
C GLY A 138 -16.92 -5.63 13.60
N ASN A 139 -17.64 -5.45 14.69
CA ASN A 139 -18.13 -4.13 15.13
C ASN A 139 -17.02 -3.11 15.46
N GLU A 140 -15.83 -3.57 15.86
CA GLU A 140 -14.66 -2.71 16.11
C GLU A 140 -14.01 -2.28 14.80
N ARG A 141 -14.02 -3.15 13.77
CA ARG A 141 -13.61 -2.80 12.41
C ARG A 141 -14.54 -1.76 11.81
N ASP A 142 -15.85 -1.95 11.94
CA ASP A 142 -16.86 -0.99 11.46
C ASP A 142 -16.68 0.40 12.10
N LYS A 143 -16.34 0.44 13.40
CA LYS A 143 -16.00 1.68 14.11
C LYS A 143 -14.74 2.33 13.57
N ALA A 144 -13.70 1.56 13.26
CA ALA A 144 -12.47 2.07 12.66
C ALA A 144 -12.73 2.65 11.25
N ASP A 145 -13.49 1.94 10.43
CA ASP A 145 -13.89 2.42 9.09
C ASP A 145 -14.79 3.63 9.18
N ALA A 146 -15.67 3.72 10.19
CA ALA A 146 -16.45 4.93 10.44
C ALA A 146 -15.57 6.14 10.79
N ILE A 147 -14.45 5.95 11.51
CA ILE A 147 -13.47 7.02 11.78
C ILE A 147 -12.80 7.47 10.48
N ILE A 148 -12.37 6.52 9.63
CA ILE A 148 -11.75 6.80 8.33
C ILE A 148 -12.73 7.60 7.45
N ARG A 149 -13.94 7.09 7.25
CA ARG A 149 -14.98 7.72 6.43
C ARG A 149 -15.32 9.13 6.94
N THR A 150 -15.44 9.30 8.26
CA THR A 150 -15.71 10.61 8.88
C THR A 150 -14.60 11.61 8.57
N ALA A 151 -13.34 11.19 8.69
CA ALA A 151 -12.20 12.04 8.40
C ALA A 151 -12.24 12.50 6.93
N TYR A 152 -12.35 11.57 5.98
CA TYR A 152 -12.38 11.90 4.56
C TYR A 152 -13.57 12.77 4.15
N LYS A 153 -14.78 12.50 4.68
CA LYS A 153 -15.94 13.39 4.47
C LYS A 153 -15.63 14.83 4.88
N HIS A 154 -14.95 15.03 6.01
CA HIS A 154 -14.53 16.36 6.44
C HIS A 154 -13.46 17.01 5.54
N ALA A 155 -12.47 16.25 5.04
CA ALA A 155 -11.47 16.79 4.11
C ALA A 155 -12.06 17.22 2.77
N LEU A 156 -13.03 16.44 2.27
CA LEU A 156 -13.71 16.68 0.99
C LEU A 156 -14.82 17.73 1.09
N GLY A 157 -15.20 18.14 2.31
CA GLY A 157 -16.34 19.03 2.52
C GLY A 157 -17.70 18.38 2.21
N LEU A 158 -17.75 17.05 2.29
CA LEU A 158 -18.97 16.26 2.09
C LEU A 158 -19.84 16.25 3.36
N PRO A 159 -21.17 16.12 3.22
CA PRO A 159 -22.05 15.92 4.35
C PRO A 159 -21.76 14.63 5.15
N MET A 160 -22.08 14.63 6.44
CA MET A 160 -21.84 13.44 7.28
C MET A 160 -22.71 12.24 6.88
N TYR A 161 -23.87 12.50 6.28
CA TYR A 161 -24.80 11.48 5.80
C TYR A 161 -24.39 10.86 4.45
N THR A 162 -23.31 11.30 3.79
CA THR A 162 -22.86 10.69 2.53
C THR A 162 -22.71 9.17 2.67
N ALA A 163 -23.24 8.41 1.72
CA ALA A 163 -23.20 6.96 1.74
C ALA A 163 -21.74 6.43 1.72
N GLY A 164 -21.51 5.26 2.32
CA GLY A 164 -20.20 4.62 2.33
C GLY A 164 -19.72 4.23 0.93
N CYS A 165 -20.60 3.58 0.16
CA CYS A 165 -20.34 3.18 -1.24
C CYS A 165 -19.88 4.37 -2.10
N HIS A 166 -20.63 5.48 -2.10
CA HIS A 166 -20.24 6.67 -2.87
C HIS A 166 -18.88 7.25 -2.48
N LEU A 167 -18.44 7.07 -1.22
CA LEU A 167 -17.11 7.52 -0.80
C LEU A 167 -16.01 6.56 -1.28
N GLU A 168 -16.31 5.26 -1.34
CA GLU A 168 -15.43 4.23 -1.88
C GLU A 168 -15.25 4.41 -3.40
N ASP A 169 -16.32 4.77 -4.12
CA ASP A 169 -16.31 5.06 -5.56
C ASP A 169 -15.38 6.23 -5.94
N LEU A 170 -15.01 7.09 -4.98
CA LEU A 170 -14.02 8.15 -5.20
C LEU A 170 -12.58 7.64 -5.24
N GLY A 171 -12.33 6.39 -4.81
CA GLY A 171 -11.00 5.77 -4.80
C GLY A 171 -10.00 6.39 -3.80
N LEU A 172 -10.48 7.09 -2.77
CA LEU A 172 -9.62 7.83 -1.83
C LEU A 172 -9.30 7.07 -0.54
N THR A 173 -10.20 6.19 -0.11
CA THR A 173 -10.14 5.50 1.18
C THR A 173 -9.75 4.04 1.03
N ASN A 174 -8.97 3.55 2.00
CA ASN A 174 -8.79 2.13 2.24
C ASN A 174 -9.54 1.73 3.51
N THR A 175 -10.05 0.50 3.56
CA THR A 175 -10.66 -0.05 4.77
C THR A 175 -9.57 -0.42 5.78
N ILE A 176 -9.96 -0.58 7.05
CA ILE A 176 -9.02 -1.00 8.08
C ILE A 176 -8.46 -2.40 7.78
N ASP A 177 -9.25 -3.30 7.20
CA ASP A 177 -8.79 -4.65 6.86
C ASP A 177 -7.78 -4.63 5.70
N GLU A 178 -7.95 -3.76 4.71
CA GLU A 178 -6.92 -3.57 3.67
C GLU A 178 -5.60 -3.06 4.25
N ILE A 179 -5.69 -2.08 5.16
CA ILE A 179 -4.51 -1.55 5.85
C ILE A 179 -3.84 -2.64 6.69
N ARG A 180 -4.64 -3.46 7.38
CA ARG A 180 -4.16 -4.60 8.19
C ARG A 180 -3.42 -5.61 7.34
N GLU A 181 -4.04 -6.01 6.24
CA GLU A 181 -3.45 -6.98 5.32
C GLU A 181 -2.17 -6.43 4.70
N ALA A 182 -2.17 -5.17 4.25
CA ALA A 182 -0.97 -4.54 3.70
C ALA A 182 0.17 -4.44 4.73
N VAL A 183 -0.14 -4.12 5.99
CA VAL A 183 0.86 -4.14 7.07
C VAL A 183 1.37 -5.56 7.29
N LEU A 184 0.48 -6.55 7.37
CA LEU A 184 0.86 -7.94 7.61
C LEU A 184 1.80 -8.46 6.51
N VAL A 185 1.42 -8.30 5.24
CA VAL A 185 2.24 -8.70 4.09
C VAL A 185 3.60 -8.02 4.14
N SER A 186 3.63 -6.68 4.29
CA SER A 186 4.90 -5.93 4.33
C SER A 186 5.79 -6.34 5.50
N GLN A 187 5.22 -6.63 6.68
CA GLN A 187 5.99 -7.09 7.84
C GLN A 187 6.52 -8.50 7.66
N LYS A 188 5.72 -9.41 7.08
CA LYS A 188 6.16 -10.77 6.75
C LYS A 188 7.33 -10.73 5.79
N GLU A 189 7.21 -10.00 4.68
CA GLU A 189 8.30 -9.83 3.73
C GLU A 189 9.57 -9.27 4.38
N ARG A 190 9.43 -8.23 5.21
CA ARG A 190 10.55 -7.65 5.94
C ARG A 190 11.22 -8.68 6.86
N LEU A 191 10.45 -9.49 7.59
CA LEU A 191 10.99 -10.52 8.48
C LEU A 191 11.70 -11.63 7.71
N LEU A 192 11.16 -12.03 6.56
CA LEU A 192 11.76 -13.04 5.69
C LEU A 192 13.16 -12.66 5.20
N THR A 193 13.47 -11.35 5.07
CA THR A 193 14.80 -10.89 4.64
C THR A 193 15.94 -11.24 5.62
N THR A 194 15.66 -11.41 6.92
CA THR A 194 16.70 -11.58 7.95
C THR A 194 16.66 -12.94 8.61
N LYS A 195 17.83 -13.46 9.04
CA LYS A 195 17.93 -14.72 9.79
C LYS A 195 17.08 -14.68 11.07
N ALA A 196 17.18 -13.60 11.84
CA ALA A 196 16.40 -13.41 13.06
C ALA A 196 14.90 -13.31 12.78
N GLY A 197 14.48 -12.61 11.73
CA GLY A 197 13.07 -12.49 11.35
C GLY A 197 12.47 -13.82 10.91
N ARG A 198 13.21 -14.67 10.19
CA ARG A 198 12.78 -16.04 9.87
C ARG A 198 12.60 -16.90 11.12
N ALA A 199 13.53 -16.85 12.07
CA ALA A 199 13.40 -17.55 13.35
C ALA A 199 12.16 -17.08 14.14
N ILE A 200 11.78 -15.80 14.03
CA ILE A 200 10.53 -15.29 14.61
C ILE A 200 9.32 -15.92 13.89
N LEU A 201 9.31 -15.94 12.56
CA LEU A 201 8.21 -16.52 11.78
C LEU A 201 8.04 -18.03 12.04
N GLU A 202 9.14 -18.75 12.28
CA GLU A 202 9.13 -20.17 12.66
C GLU A 202 8.41 -20.35 13.99
N ARG A 203 8.77 -19.54 14.99
CA ARG A 203 8.15 -19.57 16.33
C ARG A 203 6.68 -19.17 16.32
N VAL A 204 6.27 -18.28 15.41
CA VAL A 204 4.88 -17.83 15.25
C VAL A 204 4.04 -18.84 14.46
N GLY A 205 4.65 -19.87 13.86
CA GLY A 205 3.95 -20.94 13.17
C GLY A 205 3.51 -20.57 11.75
N SER A 206 4.34 -19.86 10.98
CA SER A 206 4.10 -19.55 9.55
C SER A 206 4.99 -20.39 8.59
N PRO A 207 4.90 -21.74 8.59
CA PRO A 207 5.83 -22.61 7.86
C PRO A 207 5.75 -22.48 6.34
N ALA A 208 4.60 -22.10 5.77
CA ALA A 208 4.44 -21.92 4.32
C ALA A 208 5.29 -20.75 3.79
N ASP A 209 5.31 -19.62 4.51
CA ASP A 209 6.12 -18.44 4.16
C ASP A 209 7.63 -18.73 4.25
N ILE A 210 8.02 -19.63 5.16
CA ILE A 210 9.43 -20.02 5.36
C ILE A 210 9.90 -20.99 4.28
N ARG A 211 9.07 -21.95 3.87
CA ARG A 211 9.38 -22.88 2.77
C ARG A 211 9.67 -22.11 1.48
N ALA A 212 8.86 -21.10 1.17
CA ALA A 212 9.08 -20.22 0.02
C ALA A 212 10.42 -19.46 0.07
N VAL A 213 11.03 -19.28 1.26
CA VAL A 213 12.32 -18.58 1.43
C VAL A 213 13.52 -19.53 1.54
N GLN A 214 13.29 -20.81 1.82
CA GLN A 214 14.31 -21.85 1.67
C GLN A 214 14.72 -22.02 0.20
N ASP A 215 13.84 -21.66 -0.74
CA ASP A 215 14.13 -21.59 -2.17
C ASP A 215 15.00 -20.39 -2.58
N TYR A 216 15.65 -19.68 -1.65
CA TYR A 216 16.53 -18.53 -1.94
C TYR A 216 17.94 -18.72 -1.38
N GLU A 217 18.93 -18.42 -2.23
CA GLU A 217 20.35 -18.48 -1.91
C GLU A 217 20.99 -17.09 -1.85
N ASP A 218 22.02 -16.96 -1.01
CA ASP A 218 22.83 -15.75 -0.95
C ASP A 218 23.75 -15.70 -2.18
N LEU A 219 23.78 -14.57 -2.87
CA LEU A 219 24.64 -14.35 -4.02
C LEU A 219 26.12 -14.45 -3.59
N PRO A 220 26.98 -15.17 -4.34
CA PRO A 220 28.41 -15.22 -4.04
C PRO A 220 29.01 -13.82 -3.87
N SER A 221 29.88 -13.65 -2.87
CA SER A 221 30.46 -12.35 -2.51
C SER A 221 31.20 -11.68 -3.68
N THR A 222 31.88 -12.48 -4.50
CA THR A 222 32.56 -12.02 -5.72
C THR A 222 31.59 -11.35 -6.69
N LEU A 223 30.49 -12.02 -7.03
CA LEU A 223 29.43 -11.47 -7.89
C LEU A 223 28.76 -10.23 -7.29
N ARG A 224 28.49 -10.25 -5.98
CA ARG A 224 27.85 -9.14 -5.28
C ARG A 224 28.63 -7.83 -5.40
N THR A 225 29.96 -7.89 -5.45
CA THR A 225 30.79 -6.68 -5.61
C THR A 225 30.83 -6.15 -7.05
N ARG A 226 30.47 -6.97 -8.04
CA ARG A 226 30.50 -6.63 -9.47
C ARG A 226 29.16 -6.14 -10.01
N VAL A 227 28.06 -6.42 -9.30
CA VAL A 227 26.71 -6.01 -9.69
C VAL A 227 26.29 -4.76 -8.90
N TYR A 228 26.11 -3.65 -9.60
CA TYR A 228 25.58 -2.41 -9.05
C TYR A 228 24.12 -2.22 -9.47
N VAL A 229 23.20 -2.15 -8.51
CA VAL A 229 21.80 -1.82 -8.77
C VAL A 229 21.59 -0.32 -8.55
N ALA A 230 21.16 0.40 -9.59
CA ALA A 230 20.85 1.82 -9.50
C ALA A 230 19.70 2.06 -8.50
N PRO A 231 19.70 3.19 -7.76
CA PRO A 231 18.65 3.48 -6.78
C PRO A 231 17.25 3.39 -7.38
N LEU A 232 16.39 2.58 -6.76
CA LEU A 232 15.02 2.41 -7.21
C LEU A 232 14.21 3.69 -6.94
N PRO A 233 13.57 4.28 -7.98
CA PRO A 233 12.76 5.46 -7.80
C PRO A 233 11.51 5.14 -6.98
N LYS A 234 11.20 6.01 -6.02
CA LYS A 234 9.94 5.95 -5.26
C LYS A 234 8.84 6.66 -6.04
N ASN A 235 7.58 6.30 -5.80
CA ASN A 235 6.41 6.96 -6.39
C ASN A 235 6.44 6.88 -7.94
N MET A 236 6.31 5.65 -8.47
CA MET A 236 6.23 5.35 -9.91
C MET A 236 4.98 4.54 -10.32
N HIS A 237 3.84 4.68 -9.64
CA HIS A 237 2.60 4.00 -10.01
C HIS A 237 2.06 4.49 -11.38
N PRO A 238 1.52 3.61 -12.25
CA PRO A 238 1.05 3.97 -13.60
C PRO A 238 0.10 5.18 -13.63
N ASP A 239 -0.98 5.14 -12.85
CA ASP A 239 -2.04 6.18 -12.98
C ASP A 239 -1.64 7.56 -12.41
N PRO A 240 -1.32 7.73 -11.11
CA PRO A 240 -1.16 9.05 -10.54
C PRO A 240 0.19 9.70 -10.90
N GLN A 241 1.16 8.95 -11.43
CA GLN A 241 2.55 9.40 -11.59
C GLN A 241 3.07 9.30 -13.03
N LYS A 242 2.17 9.28 -14.02
CA LYS A 242 2.50 9.26 -15.46
C LYS A 242 3.57 10.28 -15.87
N GLY A 243 3.49 11.51 -15.37
CA GLY A 243 4.51 12.54 -15.66
C GLY A 243 5.91 12.19 -15.15
N ARG A 244 6.03 11.55 -13.97
CA ARG A 244 7.31 11.09 -13.42
C ARG A 244 7.86 9.89 -14.17
N ARG A 245 6.97 8.96 -14.55
CA ARG A 245 7.32 7.79 -15.37
C ARG A 245 7.86 8.24 -16.74
N LYS A 246 7.20 9.18 -17.41
CA LYS A 246 7.67 9.78 -18.67
C LYS A 246 9.02 10.47 -18.54
N ALA A 247 9.21 11.31 -17.52
CA ALA A 247 10.49 11.97 -17.28
C ALA A 247 11.64 10.98 -17.02
N ARG A 248 11.35 9.84 -16.37
CA ARG A 248 12.31 8.76 -16.16
C ARG A 248 12.68 8.07 -17.47
N VAL A 249 11.71 7.76 -18.32
CA VAL A 249 11.96 7.20 -19.66
C VAL A 249 12.80 8.14 -20.50
N ASP A 250 12.48 9.43 -20.51
CA ASP A 250 13.24 10.43 -21.27
C ASP A 250 14.70 10.53 -20.80
N TYR A 251 14.95 10.42 -19.49
CA TYR A 251 16.30 10.33 -18.93
C TYR A 251 17.04 9.07 -19.37
N LEU A 252 16.38 7.90 -19.32
CA LEU A 252 16.99 6.63 -19.71
C LEU A 252 17.29 6.58 -21.21
N ARG A 253 16.38 7.10 -22.04
CA ARG A 253 16.58 7.23 -23.50
C ARG A 253 17.86 8.00 -23.80
N ARG A 254 18.07 9.15 -23.15
CA ARG A 254 19.30 9.96 -23.31
C ARG A 254 20.57 9.26 -22.84
N THR A 255 20.50 8.50 -21.75
CA THR A 255 21.69 7.98 -21.06
C THR A 255 22.12 6.57 -21.53
N HIS A 256 21.15 5.73 -21.93
CA HIS A 256 21.37 4.32 -22.28
C HIS A 256 21.36 4.06 -23.78
N GLN A 257 20.61 4.81 -24.60
CA GLN A 257 20.58 4.60 -26.06
C GLN A 257 21.93 4.94 -26.72
N GLN A 258 22.74 5.79 -26.08
CA GLN A 258 24.09 6.13 -26.55
C GLN A 258 25.18 5.16 -26.03
N ALA A 259 24.85 4.29 -25.08
CA ALA A 259 25.80 3.38 -24.47
C ALA A 259 25.86 2.07 -25.25
N ARG A 260 26.97 1.80 -25.95
CA ARG A 260 27.17 0.58 -26.77
C ARG A 260 27.05 -0.75 -26.00
N ASN A 261 27.09 -0.68 -24.67
CA ASN A 261 27.00 -1.83 -23.77
C ASN A 261 25.65 -1.90 -23.02
N ALA A 262 24.64 -1.15 -23.47
CA ALA A 262 23.31 -1.27 -22.90
C ALA A 262 22.58 -2.51 -23.45
N VAL A 263 21.91 -3.22 -22.56
CA VAL A 263 21.08 -4.37 -22.89
C VAL A 263 19.73 -4.22 -22.22
N TYR A 264 18.68 -4.68 -22.90
CA TYR A 264 17.31 -4.66 -22.41
C TYR A 264 16.87 -6.07 -22.12
N VAL A 265 16.25 -6.28 -20.96
CA VAL A 265 15.83 -7.61 -20.52
C VAL A 265 14.37 -7.59 -20.10
N ASP A 266 13.68 -8.68 -20.39
CA ASP A 266 12.31 -8.90 -20.00
C ASP A 266 12.02 -10.41 -19.91
N ALA A 267 10.92 -10.78 -19.26
CA ALA A 267 10.43 -12.15 -19.23
C ALA A 267 8.90 -12.22 -19.33
N ALA A 268 8.42 -13.16 -20.13
CA ALA A 268 7.00 -13.42 -20.28
C ALA A 268 6.64 -14.81 -19.75
N MET A 269 5.51 -14.92 -19.05
CA MET A 269 4.94 -16.21 -18.65
C MET A 269 4.18 -16.84 -19.82
N TYR A 270 4.17 -18.16 -19.91
CA TYR A 270 3.24 -18.88 -20.77
C TYR A 270 1.82 -18.78 -20.21
N PRO A 271 0.79 -18.51 -21.04
CA PRO A 271 -0.59 -18.52 -20.60
C PRO A 271 -0.95 -19.84 -19.91
N ASN A 272 -1.62 -19.77 -18.75
CA ASN A 272 -2.07 -20.92 -17.95
C ASN A 272 -0.96 -21.93 -17.57
N SER A 273 0.29 -21.49 -17.55
CA SER A 273 1.43 -22.32 -17.18
C SER A 273 2.33 -21.57 -16.21
N THR A 274 3.08 -22.33 -15.42
CA THR A 274 4.18 -21.83 -14.58
C THR A 274 5.49 -21.73 -15.36
N ASN A 275 5.47 -22.00 -16.66
CA ASN A 275 6.64 -21.85 -17.52
C ASN A 275 6.77 -20.40 -17.99
N ALA A 276 7.99 -19.96 -18.28
CA ALA A 276 8.27 -18.62 -18.78
C ALA A 276 9.39 -18.62 -19.82
N VAL A 277 9.55 -17.50 -20.51
CA VAL A 277 10.71 -17.21 -21.37
C VAL A 277 11.32 -15.91 -20.92
N ALA A 278 12.63 -15.92 -20.69
CA ALA A 278 13.43 -14.74 -20.41
C ALA A 278 14.25 -14.37 -21.66
N VAL A 279 14.36 -13.08 -21.97
CA VAL A 279 15.06 -12.58 -23.17
C VAL A 279 16.03 -11.46 -22.83
N VAL A 280 17.07 -11.32 -23.66
CA VAL A 280 18.08 -10.27 -23.58
C VAL A 280 18.32 -9.71 -24.98
N LEU A 281 18.13 -8.40 -25.13
CA LEU A 281 18.34 -7.65 -26.37
C LEU A 281 19.55 -6.71 -26.28
N ASP A 282 20.26 -6.54 -27.39
CA ASP A 282 21.31 -5.54 -27.55
C ASP A 282 20.75 -4.12 -27.78
N THR A 283 21.64 -3.13 -27.97
CA THR A 283 21.26 -1.75 -28.28
C THR A 283 20.54 -1.57 -29.62
N ASN A 284 20.67 -2.55 -30.54
CA ASN A 284 20.02 -2.57 -31.85
C ASN A 284 18.74 -3.42 -31.82
N PHE A 285 18.28 -3.81 -30.63
CA PHE A 285 17.10 -4.65 -30.40
C PHE A 285 17.22 -6.04 -31.02
N LYS A 286 18.45 -6.52 -31.24
CA LYS A 286 18.73 -7.88 -31.66
C LYS A 286 18.84 -8.79 -30.45
N GLU A 287 18.22 -9.97 -30.54
CA GLU A 287 18.32 -10.99 -29.52
C GLU A 287 19.77 -11.45 -29.35
N ILE A 288 20.25 -11.35 -28.11
CA ILE A 288 21.56 -11.84 -27.69
C ILE A 288 21.42 -13.22 -27.04
N ALA A 289 20.41 -13.38 -26.18
CA ALA A 289 20.16 -14.61 -25.44
C ALA A 289 18.68 -14.74 -25.07
N SER A 290 18.20 -15.97 -25.00
CA SER A 290 16.90 -16.32 -24.43
C SER A 290 16.99 -17.64 -23.69
N ALA A 291 16.09 -17.85 -22.72
CA ALA A 291 15.98 -19.12 -22.01
C ALA A 291 14.54 -19.44 -21.63
N SER A 292 14.15 -20.70 -21.77
CA SER A 292 12.90 -21.23 -21.22
C SER A 292 13.08 -21.67 -19.78
N LEU A 293 12.14 -21.26 -18.93
CA LEU A 293 12.10 -21.59 -17.50
C LEU A 293 10.85 -22.42 -17.23
N ARG A 294 10.97 -23.36 -16.30
CA ARG A 294 9.85 -24.22 -15.86
C ARG A 294 9.52 -23.96 -14.40
N ASN A 295 8.24 -24.07 -14.05
CA ASN A 295 7.77 -23.99 -12.66
C ASN A 295 8.28 -22.74 -11.90
N CYS A 296 8.16 -21.58 -12.53
CA CYS A 296 8.65 -20.32 -11.99
C CYS A 296 7.51 -19.31 -11.80
N SER A 297 7.74 -18.32 -10.93
CA SER A 297 6.86 -17.15 -10.79
C SER A 297 7.35 -16.02 -11.70
N PRO A 298 6.52 -14.99 -11.99
CA PRO A 298 6.95 -13.84 -12.79
C PRO A 298 8.24 -13.21 -12.27
N THR A 299 8.37 -13.02 -10.95
CA THR A 299 9.58 -12.48 -10.32
C THR A 299 10.83 -13.35 -10.58
N VAL A 300 10.68 -14.68 -10.59
CA VAL A 300 11.80 -15.60 -10.88
C VAL A 300 12.19 -15.49 -12.36
N ALA A 301 11.22 -15.41 -13.27
CA ALA A 301 11.46 -15.27 -14.70
C ALA A 301 12.21 -13.96 -15.03
N GLU A 302 11.78 -12.86 -14.43
CA GLU A 302 12.42 -11.55 -14.54
C GLU A 302 13.85 -11.54 -13.98
N THR A 303 14.05 -12.22 -12.85
CA THR A 303 15.37 -12.39 -12.24
C THR A 303 16.28 -13.22 -13.14
N ALA A 304 15.74 -14.23 -13.84
CA ALA A 304 16.49 -15.01 -14.82
C ALA A 304 16.92 -14.16 -16.02
N ALA A 305 16.07 -13.26 -16.52
CA ALA A 305 16.40 -12.36 -17.63
C ALA A 305 17.62 -11.48 -17.32
N ILE A 306 17.65 -10.88 -16.12
CA ILE A 306 18.82 -10.14 -15.64
C ILE A 306 20.05 -11.06 -15.49
N SER A 307 19.86 -12.27 -14.97
CA SER A 307 20.96 -13.23 -14.75
C SER A 307 21.59 -13.69 -16.07
N LEU A 308 20.78 -13.89 -17.12
CA LEU A 308 21.24 -14.21 -18.48
C LEU A 308 22.08 -13.08 -19.05
N ALA A 309 21.66 -11.83 -18.85
CA ALA A 309 22.45 -10.68 -19.29
C ALA A 309 23.82 -10.63 -18.58
N ILE A 310 23.86 -10.83 -17.26
CA ILE A 310 25.12 -10.91 -16.50
C ILE A 310 26.01 -12.03 -17.04
N GLN A 311 25.45 -13.24 -17.22
CA GLN A 311 26.19 -14.38 -17.76
C GLN A 311 26.76 -14.09 -19.15
N HIS A 312 25.99 -13.44 -20.02
CA HIS A 312 26.45 -13.04 -21.34
C HIS A 312 27.59 -12.03 -21.28
N GLY A 313 27.46 -10.99 -20.45
CA GLY A 313 28.51 -9.98 -20.27
C GLY A 313 29.81 -10.59 -19.74
N ASP A 314 29.71 -11.46 -18.74
CA ASP A 314 30.86 -12.18 -18.17
C ASP A 314 31.52 -13.12 -19.19
N THR A 315 30.73 -13.78 -20.04
CA THR A 315 31.26 -14.69 -21.09
C THR A 315 31.94 -13.93 -22.22
N THR A 316 31.45 -12.72 -22.54
CA THR A 316 31.99 -11.86 -23.61
C THR A 316 33.06 -10.88 -23.11
N GLY A 317 33.34 -10.85 -21.81
CA GLY A 317 34.29 -9.91 -21.20
C GLY A 317 33.83 -8.44 -21.26
N SER A 318 32.51 -8.21 -21.29
CA SER A 318 31.93 -6.86 -21.45
C SER A 318 31.15 -6.43 -20.22
N ASP A 319 31.47 -5.23 -19.72
CA ASP A 319 30.66 -4.53 -18.72
C ASP A 319 29.31 -4.17 -19.33
N LEU A 320 28.19 -4.51 -18.68
CA LEU A 320 26.85 -4.29 -19.25
C LEU A 320 26.01 -3.31 -18.42
N LYS A 321 25.23 -2.48 -19.11
CA LYS A 321 24.17 -1.64 -18.53
C LYS A 321 22.81 -2.27 -18.81
N ILE A 322 22.33 -3.07 -17.87
CA ILE A 322 21.11 -3.86 -17.96
C ILE A 322 19.90 -2.98 -17.60
N VAL A 323 18.93 -2.89 -18.49
CA VAL A 323 17.65 -2.18 -18.28
C VAL A 323 16.52 -3.19 -18.19
N THR A 324 15.69 -3.07 -17.14
CA THR A 324 14.55 -3.95 -16.85
C THR A 324 13.40 -3.13 -16.26
N ASP A 325 12.16 -3.53 -16.47
CA ASP A 325 10.99 -2.95 -15.80
C ASP A 325 10.50 -3.73 -14.58
N SER A 326 11.19 -4.81 -14.20
CA SER A 326 10.90 -5.56 -12.99
C SER A 326 11.57 -4.94 -11.75
N GLN A 327 10.80 -4.16 -10.99
CA GLN A 327 11.26 -3.66 -9.67
C GLN A 327 11.54 -4.80 -8.71
N SER A 328 10.77 -5.88 -8.77
CA SER A 328 10.90 -7.06 -7.92
C SER A 328 12.26 -7.73 -8.12
N ALA A 329 12.66 -7.96 -9.37
CA ALA A 329 13.96 -8.53 -9.71
C ALA A 329 15.11 -7.60 -9.26
N CYS A 330 14.98 -6.28 -9.47
CA CYS A 330 15.97 -5.31 -8.97
C CYS A 330 16.15 -5.37 -7.45
N ARG A 331 15.06 -5.53 -6.68
CA ARG A 331 15.11 -5.67 -5.22
C ARG A 331 15.82 -6.96 -4.79
N LEU A 332 15.65 -8.06 -5.52
CA LEU A 332 16.35 -9.32 -5.26
C LEU A 332 17.86 -9.17 -5.44
N PHE A 333 18.31 -8.59 -6.56
CA PHE A 333 19.73 -8.28 -6.77
C PHE A 333 20.29 -7.31 -5.73
N LEU A 334 19.53 -6.28 -5.34
CA LEU A 334 19.95 -5.33 -4.31
C LEU A 334 20.12 -6.00 -2.93
N SER A 335 19.22 -6.93 -2.59
CA SER A 335 19.31 -7.70 -1.35
C SER A 335 20.49 -8.68 -1.36
N GLY A 336 20.92 -9.11 -2.55
CA GLY A 336 21.91 -10.16 -2.75
C GLY A 336 21.38 -11.56 -2.41
N ARG A 337 20.06 -11.76 -2.51
CA ARG A 337 19.39 -13.06 -2.32
C ARG A 337 18.56 -13.37 -3.55
N LEU A 338 18.87 -14.46 -4.24
CA LEU A 338 18.21 -14.87 -5.47
C LEU A 338 17.52 -16.23 -5.28
N PRO A 339 16.48 -16.54 -6.07
CA PRO A 339 15.89 -17.88 -6.06
C PRO A 339 16.94 -18.95 -6.40
N HIS A 340 16.91 -20.09 -5.73
CA HIS A 340 17.82 -21.22 -5.91
C HIS A 340 17.84 -21.71 -7.37
N SER A 341 16.69 -21.67 -8.06
CA SER A 341 16.59 -22.01 -9.48
C SER A 341 17.43 -21.13 -10.41
N ILE A 342 17.83 -19.94 -9.97
CA ILE A 342 18.62 -18.97 -10.74
C ILE A 342 20.12 -19.11 -10.48
N ALA A 343 20.51 -19.62 -9.31
CA ALA A 343 21.92 -19.76 -8.93
C ALA A 343 22.77 -20.48 -10.01
N PRO A 344 22.30 -21.56 -10.68
CA PRO A 344 23.07 -22.24 -11.73
C PRO A 344 23.49 -21.33 -12.90
N ILE A 345 22.67 -20.33 -13.26
CA ILE A 345 22.97 -19.37 -14.34
C ILE A 345 24.22 -18.54 -13.97
N LEU A 346 24.36 -18.21 -12.68
CA LEU A 346 25.39 -17.33 -12.16
C LEU A 346 26.59 -18.08 -11.56
N THR A 347 26.54 -19.40 -11.40
CA THR A 347 27.66 -20.20 -10.88
C THR A 347 28.52 -20.85 -11.98
N THR A 348 28.32 -20.49 -13.24
CA THR A 348 29.15 -21.00 -14.34
C THR A 348 30.61 -20.53 -14.18
N THR A 349 31.59 -21.36 -14.55
CA THR A 349 33.03 -21.08 -14.38
C THR A 349 33.47 -19.73 -14.96
N ASN A 350 32.92 -19.34 -16.12
CA ASN A 350 33.19 -18.04 -16.75
C ASN A 350 32.70 -16.85 -15.91
N VAL A 351 31.56 -17.01 -15.23
CA VAL A 351 30.95 -15.99 -14.38
C VAL A 351 31.74 -15.82 -13.08
N GLN A 352 32.26 -16.90 -12.51
CA GLN A 352 33.05 -16.81 -11.27
C GLN A 352 34.43 -16.16 -11.47
N ASN A 353 35.04 -16.34 -12.64
CA ASN A 353 36.38 -15.81 -12.96
C ASN A 353 36.36 -14.42 -13.62
N SER A 354 35.18 -13.91 -13.96
CA SER A 354 35.03 -12.61 -14.61
C SER A 354 35.31 -11.44 -13.66
N THR A 355 35.87 -10.37 -14.22
CA THR A 355 36.07 -9.07 -13.54
C THR A 355 35.11 -7.98 -14.03
N CYS A 356 34.20 -8.31 -14.96
CA CYS A 356 33.26 -7.37 -15.54
C CYS A 356 32.31 -6.79 -14.49
N LYS A 357 31.94 -5.53 -14.67
CA LYS A 357 31.02 -4.81 -13.79
C LYS A 357 29.71 -4.55 -14.51
N HIS A 358 28.61 -4.94 -13.88
CA HIS A 358 27.28 -4.79 -14.47
C HIS A 358 26.45 -3.79 -13.66
N GLN A 359 25.76 -2.90 -14.37
CA GLN A 359 24.84 -1.95 -13.79
C GLN A 359 23.40 -2.34 -14.13
N ILE A 360 22.56 -2.57 -13.14
CA ILE A 360 21.12 -2.84 -13.31
C ILE A 360 20.35 -1.55 -13.07
N THR A 361 19.51 -1.16 -14.03
CA THR A 361 18.72 0.07 -13.98
C THR A 361 17.26 -0.20 -14.27
N TRP A 362 16.40 0.18 -13.33
CA TRP A 362 14.95 0.06 -13.51
C TRP A 362 14.35 1.16 -14.40
N THR A 363 13.46 0.75 -15.30
CA THR A 363 12.59 1.60 -16.13
C THR A 363 11.11 1.30 -15.87
N PRO A 364 10.18 2.26 -15.97
CA PRO A 364 8.77 1.92 -15.96
C PRO A 364 8.36 1.17 -17.25
N GLY A 365 7.64 0.06 -17.10
CA GLY A 365 7.06 -0.70 -18.22
C GLY A 365 5.93 0.05 -18.93
N HIS A 366 5.74 -0.23 -20.22
CA HIS A 366 4.69 0.34 -21.10
C HIS A 366 4.66 1.88 -21.16
N GLU A 367 5.82 2.53 -21.14
CA GLU A 367 5.95 4.00 -21.16
C GLU A 367 6.77 4.54 -22.37
N GLY A 368 6.96 3.74 -23.43
CA GLY A 368 7.60 4.21 -24.67
C GLY A 368 9.13 4.15 -24.69
N LEU A 369 9.76 3.28 -23.89
CA LEU A 369 11.21 3.02 -24.03
C LEU A 369 11.42 1.89 -25.04
N GLU A 370 11.84 2.24 -26.26
CA GLU A 370 11.95 1.34 -27.41
C GLU A 370 12.58 -0.02 -27.08
N GLY A 371 13.72 -0.06 -26.40
CA GLY A 371 14.40 -1.31 -26.06
C GLY A 371 13.66 -2.18 -25.03
N ASN A 372 12.95 -1.56 -24.08
CA ASN A 372 12.11 -2.29 -23.13
C ASN A 372 10.87 -2.87 -23.83
N GLU A 373 10.22 -2.07 -24.69
CA GLU A 373 9.06 -2.52 -25.46
C GLU A 373 9.42 -3.61 -26.46
N ALA A 374 10.61 -3.56 -27.05
CA ALA A 374 11.14 -4.61 -27.90
C ALA A 374 11.39 -5.91 -27.13
N ALA A 375 11.94 -5.82 -25.91
CA ALA A 375 12.17 -6.98 -25.05
C ALA A 375 10.85 -7.64 -24.62
N ASP A 376 9.87 -6.85 -24.18
CA ASP A 376 8.50 -7.31 -23.86
C ASP A 376 7.85 -7.99 -25.06
N SER A 377 7.93 -7.34 -26.23
CA SER A 377 7.35 -7.87 -27.46
C SER A 377 7.99 -9.19 -27.88
N LEU A 378 9.33 -9.32 -27.76
CA LEU A 378 10.03 -10.55 -28.09
C LEU A 378 9.70 -11.67 -27.09
N ALA A 379 9.73 -11.38 -25.79
CA ALA A 379 9.37 -12.34 -24.74
C ALA A 379 7.95 -12.88 -24.95
N ARG A 380 6.99 -11.98 -25.19
CA ARG A 380 5.61 -12.33 -25.56
C ARG A 380 5.52 -13.07 -26.88
N GLY A 381 6.37 -12.76 -27.85
CA GLY A 381 6.47 -13.48 -29.12
C GLY A 381 6.77 -14.97 -28.91
N TYR A 382 7.56 -15.33 -27.90
CA TYR A 382 7.83 -16.74 -27.56
C TYR A 382 6.70 -17.44 -26.80
N THR A 383 5.90 -16.68 -26.02
CA THR A 383 4.85 -17.25 -25.17
C THR A 383 3.47 -17.22 -25.80
N ASN A 384 3.22 -16.32 -26.77
CA ASN A 384 1.97 -16.20 -27.50
C ASN A 384 1.78 -17.36 -28.49
N ARG A 385 1.28 -18.49 -27.98
CA ARG A 385 0.45 -19.41 -28.75
C ARG A 385 -1.02 -19.10 -28.44
N ALA A 386 -1.68 -18.46 -29.40
CA ALA A 386 -3.11 -18.15 -29.48
C ALA A 386 -3.93 -18.37 -28.18
N THR A 387 -3.91 -17.42 -27.24
CA THR A 387 -4.99 -17.26 -26.26
C THR A 387 -5.05 -15.83 -25.75
N ASN A 388 -6.20 -15.19 -25.94
CA ASN A 388 -6.54 -13.88 -25.37
C ASN A 388 -7.23 -14.10 -24.02
N LEU A 389 -6.48 -14.11 -22.93
CA LEU A 389 -7.06 -14.05 -21.58
C LEU A 389 -6.49 -12.83 -20.84
N PRO A 390 -7.31 -12.14 -20.02
CA PRO A 390 -6.87 -10.99 -19.25
C PRO A 390 -5.87 -11.42 -18.17
N ASP A 391 -4.83 -10.61 -18.01
CA ASP A 391 -3.70 -10.86 -17.13
C ASP A 391 -4.12 -10.74 -15.64
N LEU A 392 -3.85 -11.77 -14.84
CA LEU A 392 -4.06 -11.71 -13.39
C LEU A 392 -2.89 -10.96 -12.76
N THR A 393 -2.92 -9.63 -12.80
CA THR A 393 -1.90 -8.80 -12.15
C THR A 393 -1.86 -9.11 -10.64
N PRO A 394 -0.78 -9.72 -10.11
CA PRO A 394 -0.70 -10.01 -8.69
C PRO A 394 -0.66 -8.71 -7.88
N LEU A 395 -1.31 -8.68 -6.72
CA LEU A 395 -1.26 -7.52 -5.84
C LEU A 395 0.20 -7.24 -5.42
N PRO A 396 0.70 -5.99 -5.55
CA PRO A 396 2.02 -5.63 -5.07
C PRO A 396 2.15 -5.95 -3.58
N SER A 397 3.35 -6.31 -3.19
CA SER A 397 3.65 -6.62 -1.81
C SER A 397 4.09 -5.40 -0.99
N ALA A 398 4.63 -4.39 -1.68
CA ALA A 398 4.96 -3.10 -1.08
C ALA A 398 3.70 -2.40 -0.53
N TYR A 399 3.72 -2.06 0.77
CA TYR A 399 2.60 -1.49 1.52
C TYR A 399 1.84 -0.38 0.79
N GLY A 400 2.56 0.64 0.31
CA GLY A 400 1.93 1.80 -0.33
C GLY A 400 1.36 1.50 -1.72
N GLU A 401 2.03 0.66 -2.50
CA GLU A 401 1.60 0.27 -3.85
C GLU A 401 0.35 -0.61 -3.77
N ARG A 402 0.31 -1.55 -2.81
CA ARG A 402 -0.85 -2.41 -2.55
C ARG A 402 -2.10 -1.60 -2.24
N LEU A 403 -1.99 -0.67 -1.28
CA LEU A 403 -3.14 0.15 -0.87
C LEU A 403 -3.62 1.09 -1.98
N LEU A 404 -2.68 1.64 -2.76
CA LEU A 404 -2.99 2.46 -3.92
C LEU A 404 -3.73 1.66 -4.99
N LEU A 405 -3.27 0.47 -5.34
CA LEU A 405 -3.94 -0.40 -6.30
C LEU A 405 -5.38 -0.73 -5.87
N LEU A 406 -5.56 -1.15 -4.61
CA LEU A 406 -6.88 -1.53 -4.08
C LEU A 406 -7.90 -0.38 -4.14
N ARG A 407 -7.51 0.85 -3.80
CA ARG A 407 -8.42 2.00 -3.87
C ARG A 407 -8.64 2.50 -5.29
N THR A 408 -7.63 2.44 -6.16
CA THR A 408 -7.76 2.85 -7.56
C THR A 408 -8.62 1.87 -8.35
N GLN A 409 -8.59 0.57 -8.03
CA GLN A 409 -9.50 -0.43 -8.63
C GLN A 409 -10.98 -0.16 -8.35
N ARG A 410 -11.30 0.49 -7.21
CA ARG A 410 -12.67 0.91 -6.88
C ARG A 410 -13.01 2.32 -7.36
N GLN A 411 -12.05 3.03 -7.96
CA GLN A 411 -12.27 4.40 -8.38
C GLN A 411 -13.16 4.43 -9.61
N VAL A 412 -14.39 4.89 -9.43
CA VAL A 412 -15.34 5.20 -10.51
C VAL A 412 -15.18 6.67 -10.91
N TYR A 413 -15.11 7.56 -9.92
CA TYR A 413 -15.16 9.00 -10.14
C TYR A 413 -13.77 9.64 -10.14
N PRO A 414 -13.39 10.39 -11.19
CA PRO A 414 -12.10 11.08 -11.24
C PRO A 414 -12.02 12.23 -10.24
N PRO A 415 -10.81 12.68 -9.87
CA PRO A 415 -10.64 13.85 -9.01
C PRO A 415 -11.09 15.16 -9.69
N PRO A 416 -11.43 16.20 -8.92
CA PRO A 416 -11.73 17.51 -9.47
C PRO A 416 -10.51 18.08 -10.22
N HIS A 417 -10.76 18.80 -11.31
CA HIS A 417 -9.74 19.37 -12.16
C HIS A 417 -8.95 20.43 -11.39
N ARG A 418 -7.62 20.44 -11.55
CA ARG A 418 -6.67 21.33 -10.84
C ARG A 418 -6.92 22.84 -10.96
N LYS A 419 -7.71 23.26 -11.95
CA LYS A 419 -8.09 24.68 -12.18
C LYS A 419 -9.41 25.08 -11.51
N LEU A 420 -10.14 24.13 -10.91
CA LEU A 420 -11.34 24.43 -10.14
C LEU A 420 -10.99 25.17 -8.86
N THR A 421 -11.89 26.05 -8.42
CA THR A 421 -11.84 26.65 -7.09
C THR A 421 -12.14 25.59 -6.02
N ALA A 422 -11.80 25.88 -4.76
CA ALA A 422 -12.10 24.96 -3.66
C ALA A 422 -13.62 24.79 -3.41
N ALA A 423 -14.45 25.73 -3.87
CA ALA A 423 -15.90 25.60 -3.82
C ALA A 423 -16.40 24.69 -4.96
N GLU A 424 -16.00 24.98 -6.20
CA GLU A 424 -16.34 24.16 -7.38
C GLU A 424 -15.91 22.69 -7.19
N ALA A 425 -14.69 22.45 -6.69
CA ALA A 425 -14.21 21.09 -6.43
C ALA A 425 -15.06 20.35 -5.37
N ARG A 426 -15.58 21.07 -4.37
CA ARG A 426 -16.46 20.49 -3.35
C ARG A 426 -17.83 20.19 -3.95
N ASP A 427 -18.38 21.11 -4.72
CA ASP A 427 -19.67 20.96 -5.38
C ASP A 427 -19.60 19.77 -6.34
N TRP A 428 -18.51 19.64 -7.10
CA TRP A 428 -18.22 18.47 -7.94
C TRP A 428 -18.21 17.15 -7.14
N ARG A 429 -17.51 17.09 -6.00
CA ARG A 429 -17.54 15.91 -5.11
C ARG A 429 -18.94 15.63 -4.57
N GLN A 430 -19.74 16.67 -4.30
CA GLN A 430 -21.11 16.51 -3.85
C GLN A 430 -22.03 16.01 -4.97
N LEU A 431 -21.79 16.36 -6.24
CA LEU A 431 -22.48 15.78 -7.39
C LEU A 431 -22.14 14.30 -7.55
N GLN A 432 -20.84 13.96 -7.60
CA GLN A 432 -20.35 12.57 -7.70
C GLN A 432 -20.88 11.67 -6.57
N THR A 433 -21.12 12.21 -5.38
CA THR A 433 -21.62 11.44 -4.24
C THR A 433 -23.14 11.54 -4.04
N ASN A 434 -23.86 12.16 -4.97
CA ASN A 434 -25.28 12.48 -4.87
C ASN A 434 -25.66 13.14 -3.53
N THR A 435 -24.81 14.07 -3.05
CA THR A 435 -25.02 14.85 -1.83
C THR A 435 -25.11 16.36 -2.06
N PHE A 436 -25.15 16.79 -3.32
CA PHE A 436 -25.37 18.20 -3.67
C PHE A 436 -26.69 18.72 -3.08
N PRO A 437 -26.71 19.95 -2.53
CA PRO A 437 -27.90 20.56 -1.96
C PRO A 437 -29.05 20.67 -2.97
N ASN A 438 -30.24 20.23 -2.59
CA ASN A 438 -31.45 20.39 -3.39
C ASN A 438 -32.69 20.44 -2.49
N LEU A 439 -33.77 21.00 -3.03
CA LEU A 439 -35.03 21.18 -2.28
C LEU A 439 -35.67 19.85 -1.86
N HIS A 440 -35.45 18.78 -2.62
CA HIS A 440 -36.01 17.46 -2.30
C HIS A 440 -35.41 16.92 -1.00
N LYS A 441 -34.07 16.99 -0.85
CA LYS A 441 -33.36 16.64 0.39
C LYS A 441 -33.73 17.56 1.53
N TYR A 442 -33.87 18.87 1.29
CA TYR A 442 -34.26 19.80 2.35
C TYR A 442 -35.69 19.57 2.83
N HIS A 443 -36.61 19.23 1.93
CA HIS A 443 -37.98 18.86 2.29
C HIS A 443 -38.03 17.58 3.12
N ILE A 444 -37.25 16.54 2.78
CA ILE A 444 -37.16 15.32 3.60
C ILE A 444 -36.73 15.62 5.04
N ILE A 445 -35.85 16.62 5.25
CA ILE A 445 -35.34 16.98 6.58
C ILE A 445 -36.27 17.99 7.29
N PHE A 446 -36.84 18.93 6.55
CA PHE A 446 -37.64 20.05 7.04
C PHE A 446 -38.88 20.28 6.15
N PRO A 447 -39.89 19.40 6.22
CA PRO A 447 -41.04 19.43 5.31
C PRO A 447 -41.86 20.72 5.44
N ASP A 448 -41.97 21.27 6.65
CA ASP A 448 -42.73 22.50 6.93
C ASP A 448 -42.06 23.78 6.40
N ARG A 449 -40.81 23.70 5.94
CA ARG A 449 -40.00 24.87 5.51
C ARG A 449 -39.70 24.90 4.01
N TYR A 450 -39.76 23.76 3.34
CA TYR A 450 -39.39 23.64 1.93
C TYR A 450 -40.46 22.83 1.21
N ASP A 451 -40.97 23.31 0.08
CA ASP A 451 -42.15 22.72 -0.58
C ASP A 451 -41.90 21.39 -1.31
N GLY A 452 -40.65 20.87 -1.33
CA GLY A 452 -40.29 19.59 -1.96
C GLY A 452 -40.47 19.54 -3.48
N ILE A 453 -40.89 20.64 -4.10
CA ILE A 453 -41.21 20.80 -5.51
C ILE A 453 -40.24 21.79 -6.15
N CYS A 454 -39.91 21.55 -7.42
CA CYS A 454 -39.08 22.45 -8.21
C CYS A 454 -39.82 23.75 -8.52
N PRO A 455 -39.25 24.94 -8.19
CA PRO A 455 -39.91 26.22 -8.40
C PRO A 455 -40.05 26.61 -9.88
N TRP A 456 -39.33 25.94 -10.78
CA TRP A 456 -39.33 26.28 -12.21
C TRP A 456 -40.30 25.43 -13.04
N CYS A 457 -40.36 24.13 -12.80
CA CYS A 457 -41.16 23.22 -13.62
C CYS A 457 -42.15 22.37 -12.83
N GLY A 458 -42.22 22.52 -11.50
CA GLY A 458 -43.12 21.73 -10.64
C GLY A 458 -42.73 20.26 -10.45
N GLY A 459 -41.59 19.81 -11.00
CA GLY A 459 -41.08 18.44 -10.84
C GLY A 459 -40.41 18.18 -9.49
N ILE A 460 -39.95 16.94 -9.26
CA ILE A 460 -39.20 16.58 -8.05
C ILE A 460 -37.75 17.10 -8.18
N PRO A 461 -37.29 18.01 -7.30
CA PRO A 461 -35.98 18.64 -7.41
C PRO A 461 -34.87 17.74 -6.85
N THR A 462 -34.65 16.59 -7.48
CA THR A 462 -33.51 15.69 -7.22
C THR A 462 -32.19 16.35 -7.64
N THR A 463 -31.04 15.76 -7.27
CA THR A 463 -29.72 16.28 -7.68
C THR A 463 -29.63 16.37 -9.21
N TYR A 464 -29.92 15.27 -9.91
CA TYR A 464 -30.00 15.23 -11.37
C TYR A 464 -30.91 16.33 -11.93
N HIS A 465 -32.13 16.47 -11.37
CA HIS A 465 -33.10 17.44 -11.84
C HIS A 465 -32.59 18.88 -11.73
N VAL A 466 -32.05 19.27 -10.57
CA VAL A 466 -31.64 20.67 -10.35
C VAL A 466 -30.36 21.05 -11.08
N THR A 467 -29.53 20.08 -11.47
CA THR A 467 -28.25 20.35 -12.16
C THR A 467 -28.28 20.12 -13.66
N TRP A 468 -29.12 19.20 -14.13
CA TRP A 468 -29.10 18.75 -15.52
C TRP A 468 -30.50 18.69 -16.11
N GLY A 469 -31.46 18.01 -15.46
CA GLY A 469 -32.74 17.63 -16.08
C GLY A 469 -33.94 18.57 -15.89
N CYS A 470 -33.77 19.81 -15.41
CA CYS A 470 -34.90 20.73 -15.23
C CYS A 470 -35.24 21.43 -16.54
N SER A 471 -36.46 21.23 -17.06
CA SER A 471 -36.92 21.90 -18.29
C SER A 471 -37.27 23.38 -18.11
N GLY A 472 -37.59 23.80 -16.87
CA GLY A 472 -38.01 25.17 -16.55
C GLY A 472 -36.85 26.10 -16.20
N ALA A 473 -35.76 25.55 -15.65
CA ALA A 473 -34.51 26.26 -15.53
C ALA A 473 -33.76 26.06 -16.85
N LYS A 474 -33.41 27.13 -17.57
CA LYS A 474 -32.44 27.06 -18.67
C LYS A 474 -31.05 27.47 -18.19
N PRO A 475 -30.31 26.69 -17.38
CA PRO A 475 -28.88 26.88 -17.25
C PRO A 475 -28.21 26.01 -18.31
N LEU A 476 -27.57 26.68 -19.29
CA LEU A 476 -26.70 26.13 -20.33
C LEU A 476 -27.43 25.64 -21.59
N GLU A 477 -26.91 26.05 -22.74
CA GLU A 477 -27.26 25.57 -24.09
C GLU A 477 -26.85 24.10 -24.25
N LEU A 478 -27.51 23.20 -23.53
CA LEU A 478 -27.33 21.75 -23.63
C LEU A 478 -28.52 21.17 -24.41
N ASP A 479 -28.22 20.38 -25.45
CA ASP A 479 -29.20 19.84 -26.40
C ASP A 479 -30.38 19.09 -25.74
N ASN A 480 -31.51 19.12 -26.43
CA ASN A 480 -32.88 18.76 -26.00
C ASN A 480 -33.13 17.31 -25.50
N HIS A 481 -32.11 16.51 -25.22
CA HIS A 481 -32.24 15.11 -24.77
C HIS A 481 -31.38 14.83 -23.54
N GLN A 482 -31.66 15.52 -22.45
CA GLN A 482 -31.02 15.31 -21.15
C GLN A 482 -31.53 14.01 -20.51
N SER A 483 -30.75 12.93 -20.61
CA SER A 483 -31.01 11.69 -19.85
C SER A 483 -30.16 11.61 -18.59
N GLU A 484 -30.61 10.83 -17.61
CA GLU A 484 -29.86 10.58 -16.37
C GLU A 484 -28.53 9.87 -16.65
N GLU A 485 -28.50 8.96 -17.62
CA GLU A 485 -27.28 8.26 -18.08
C GLU A 485 -26.21 9.21 -18.62
N GLN A 486 -26.62 10.24 -19.36
CA GLN A 486 -25.68 11.26 -19.86
C GLN A 486 -25.13 12.12 -18.73
N TRP A 487 -25.95 12.44 -17.73
CA TRP A 487 -25.51 13.16 -16.55
C TRP A 487 -24.51 12.34 -15.73
N GLU A 488 -24.79 11.05 -15.49
CA GLU A 488 -23.87 10.13 -14.82
C GLU A 488 -22.55 10.01 -15.59
N SER A 489 -22.61 9.91 -16.93
CA SER A 489 -21.43 9.90 -17.79
C SER A 489 -20.60 11.20 -17.67
N ALA A 490 -21.25 12.35 -17.52
CA ALA A 490 -20.57 13.63 -17.32
C ALA A 490 -19.80 13.67 -15.98
N LEU A 491 -20.31 13.03 -14.92
CA LEU A 491 -19.64 12.93 -13.62
C LEU A 491 -18.32 12.13 -13.65
N LEU A 492 -18.13 11.32 -14.69
CA LEU A 492 -16.90 10.56 -14.98
C LEU A 492 -15.86 11.39 -15.76
N SER A 493 -16.18 12.61 -16.16
CA SER A 493 -15.27 13.47 -16.92
C SER A 493 -14.19 14.08 -16.03
N SER A 494 -12.96 14.12 -16.55
CA SER A 494 -11.83 14.87 -15.97
C SER A 494 -11.64 16.26 -16.61
N ASP A 495 -12.48 16.63 -17.57
CA ASP A 495 -12.36 17.88 -18.32
C ASP A 495 -12.85 19.09 -17.52
N LEU A 496 -12.17 20.23 -17.68
CA LEU A 496 -12.52 21.44 -16.94
C LEU A 496 -13.88 22.03 -17.34
N ALA A 497 -14.26 21.95 -18.61
CA ALA A 497 -15.50 22.55 -19.08
C ALA A 497 -16.72 21.75 -18.62
N THR A 498 -16.61 20.41 -18.55
CA THR A 498 -17.69 19.56 -18.00
C THR A 498 -17.85 19.73 -16.49
N GLN A 499 -16.76 19.94 -15.76
CA GLN A 499 -16.79 20.05 -14.30
C GLN A 499 -17.19 21.44 -13.77
N ARG A 500 -17.24 22.46 -14.64
CA ARG A 500 -17.66 23.83 -14.32
C ARG A 500 -19.11 24.02 -14.69
#